data_AF-A0A2T1E3C3-F1
#
_entry.id   AF-A0A2T1E3C3-F1
#
_cell.length_a   1.000
_cell.length_b   1.000
_cell.length_c   1.000
_cell.angle_alpha   90.00
_cell.angle_beta   90.00
_cell.angle_gamma   90.00
#
_symmetry.space_group_name_H-M   'P 1'
#
loop_
_entity.id
_entity.type
_entity.pdbx_description
1 polymer ?
#
loop_
_entity_poly.entity_id
_entity_poly.type
_entity_poly.pdbx_seq_one_letter_code
_entity_poly.pdbx_strand_id
1 'polypeptide(L)'
;MVKRLLPGGATRNLRRSLSRRQPLQRYWLIGTTAIALSVMVATPLRAATTTKIAGFFGLPIPNLPIPGGSVEDLLKGAVVDQAVKALGSTLKDDAPIESSSQATFPTVNQLPGTAFKPKAMPTTLMAQLRNATDGAVALQPGDYRIPVNVFCMKVSAHSPAGHRYLLAPLKGKWADIIVALNARSAGTTIPHPQLQVLSWNLQAGMKYEELATEQRAIVDQLLPDYKPRLSRSFYEQIESTWSQLSGTVPGLPSMDSALGRLGDVGSAIVTLRQTRDTLLRYGNNFEALSNALVLPGQANTPSDGANTPWSQISPRVYARLMTKGTYADPGELQIRVTVEAPVGLRDRHLVATTDLAGLNLAGLDLAAMPVKVPLAGLVGDPQDSSVQPLSMSPKPEDKDEDESGSGSLQIQERGFSGPQPPAPLNQV
;
A
#
# COMPACT_ATOMS: atom_id res chain seq x y z
N MET A 1 27.86 34.01 62.82
CA MET A 1 27.52 35.02 61.78
C MET A 1 26.67 34.31 60.72
N VAL A 2 25.33 34.29 60.68
CA VAL A 2 24.22 35.25 60.90
C VAL A 2 24.15 36.41 59.90
N LYS A 3 23.29 36.25 58.88
CA LYS A 3 22.26 37.17 58.29
C LYS A 3 21.86 36.58 56.92
N ARG A 4 20.66 36.07 56.61
CA ARG A 4 19.25 36.54 56.71
C ARG A 4 18.99 37.88 56.01
N LEU A 5 18.23 37.86 54.90
CA LEU A 5 16.86 38.43 54.77
C LEU A 5 16.27 38.26 53.34
N LEU A 6 15.03 37.76 53.30
CA LEU A 6 14.01 37.74 52.21
C LEU A 6 13.24 39.11 52.18
N PRO A 7 12.02 39.29 51.61
CA PRO A 7 11.32 38.86 50.36
C PRO A 7 10.55 40.04 49.67
N GLY A 8 9.78 39.76 48.59
CA GLY A 8 8.59 40.54 48.19
C GLY A 8 8.32 40.48 46.68
N GLY A 9 7.11 40.29 46.14
CA GLY A 9 5.77 40.23 46.71
C GLY A 9 4.77 39.78 45.63
N ALA A 10 3.60 39.33 46.06
CA ALA A 10 2.54 38.74 45.26
C ALA A 10 1.38 39.73 44.99
N THR A 11 0.40 39.23 44.22
CA THR A 11 -0.99 39.71 43.98
C THR A 11 -1.15 40.59 42.71
N ARG A 12 -2.20 40.47 41.88
CA ARG A 12 -3.60 40.16 42.18
C ARG A 12 -4.41 39.74 40.94
N ASN A 13 -5.48 38.99 41.20
CA ASN A 13 -6.48 38.38 40.33
C ASN A 13 -7.46 39.34 39.62
N LEU A 14 -8.24 38.73 38.71
CA LEU A 14 -9.67 38.94 38.36
C LEU A 14 -10.05 39.77 37.13
N ARG A 15 -10.73 39.07 36.19
CA ARG A 15 -11.85 39.44 35.28
C ARG A 15 -11.60 38.77 33.91
N ARG A 16 -12.55 38.14 33.22
CA ARG A 16 -14.01 38.09 33.24
C ARG A 16 -14.44 36.83 32.49
N SER A 17 -15.50 36.19 32.96
CA SER A 17 -16.17 35.07 32.31
C SER A 17 -17.38 35.53 31.48
N LEU A 18 -17.67 34.74 30.45
CA LEU A 18 -18.99 34.41 29.88
C LEU A 18 -19.63 35.29 28.78
N SER A 19 -20.13 34.54 27.80
CA SER A 19 -21.36 34.74 27.01
C SER A 19 -21.19 35.10 25.54
N ARG A 20 -20.90 34.10 24.70
CA ARG A 20 -21.29 34.12 23.27
C ARG A 20 -22.50 33.21 23.07
N ARG A 21 -23.66 33.85 22.88
CA ARG A 21 -24.91 33.24 22.42
C ARG A 21 -24.77 32.89 20.93
N GLN A 22 -25.03 31.64 20.56
CA GLN A 22 -25.34 31.26 19.18
C GLN A 22 -26.85 31.44 18.93
N PRO A 23 -27.29 31.97 17.78
CA PRO A 23 -28.69 31.96 17.41
C PRO A 23 -29.08 30.64 16.72
N LEU A 24 -30.19 30.09 17.18
CA LEU A 24 -30.98 29.01 16.58
C LEU A 24 -31.45 29.40 15.18
N GLN A 25 -31.09 28.61 14.15
CA GLN A 25 -31.80 28.61 12.88
C GLN A 25 -32.99 27.65 12.97
N ARG A 26 -34.19 28.22 12.94
CA ARG A 26 -35.47 27.52 12.80
C ARG A 26 -35.75 27.28 11.32
N TYR A 27 -36.00 26.03 10.95
CA TYR A 27 -36.60 25.65 9.67
C TYR A 27 -38.06 26.12 9.63
N TRP A 28 -38.42 26.87 8.60
CA TRP A 28 -39.80 27.08 8.18
C TRP A 28 -40.10 26.13 7.03
N LEU A 29 -41.11 25.27 7.23
CA LEU A 29 -41.80 24.51 6.21
C LEU A 29 -43.04 25.32 5.81
N ILE A 30 -43.11 25.81 4.57
CA ILE A 30 -44.37 26.13 3.89
C ILE A 30 -44.21 25.68 2.44
N GLY A 31 -45.07 24.78 2.02
CA GLY A 31 -45.23 24.38 0.63
C GLY A 31 -46.14 25.34 -0.11
N THR A 32 -45.91 25.49 -1.41
CA THR A 32 -46.93 25.86 -2.39
C THR A 32 -46.60 25.19 -3.72
N THR A 33 -47.61 24.48 -4.20
CA THR A 33 -47.80 23.91 -5.53
C THR A 33 -47.64 24.95 -6.65
N ALA A 34 -46.93 24.58 -7.71
CA ALA A 34 -47.15 25.09 -9.05
C ALA A 34 -46.94 23.96 -10.06
N ILE A 35 -48.03 23.54 -10.70
CA ILE A 35 -48.04 22.63 -11.84
C ILE A 35 -47.71 23.46 -13.06
N ALA A 36 -46.54 23.22 -13.67
CA ALA A 36 -46.21 23.68 -15.01
C ALA A 36 -45.99 22.45 -15.89
N LEU A 37 -46.96 22.19 -16.78
CA LEU A 37 -46.82 21.25 -17.88
C LEU A 37 -45.82 21.85 -18.89
N SER A 38 -44.62 21.28 -18.95
CA SER A 38 -43.68 21.52 -20.04
C SER A 38 -43.49 20.22 -20.81
N VAL A 39 -43.98 20.22 -22.05
CA VAL A 39 -43.68 19.20 -23.05
C VAL A 39 -42.18 19.29 -23.37
N MET A 40 -41.39 18.32 -22.90
CA MET A 40 -40.01 18.15 -23.33
C MET A 40 -39.88 16.91 -24.19
N VAL A 41 -39.42 17.17 -25.42
CA VAL A 41 -38.97 16.21 -26.42
C VAL A 41 -37.90 15.33 -25.80
N ALA A 42 -38.12 14.01 -25.82
CA ALA A 42 -37.17 13.01 -25.38
C ALA A 42 -35.91 13.07 -26.25
N THR A 43 -34.83 13.62 -25.71
CA THR A 43 -33.47 13.39 -26.20
C THR A 43 -32.92 12.17 -25.44
N PRO A 44 -32.36 11.15 -26.13
CA PRO A 44 -31.68 10.07 -25.45
C PRO A 44 -30.33 10.58 -24.94
N LEU A 45 -30.29 11.10 -23.71
CA LEU A 45 -29.04 11.21 -22.96
C LEU A 45 -28.56 9.79 -22.64
N ARG A 46 -27.64 9.27 -23.45
CA ARG A 46 -26.77 8.18 -23.04
C ARG A 46 -25.87 8.71 -21.94
N ALA A 47 -26.14 8.32 -20.70
CA ALA A 47 -25.20 8.46 -19.62
C ALA A 47 -23.94 7.64 -19.96
N ALA A 48 -22.82 8.31 -20.24
CA ALA A 48 -21.53 7.67 -20.34
C ALA A 48 -21.11 7.22 -18.93
N THR A 49 -21.16 5.93 -18.66
CA THR A 49 -20.61 5.35 -17.44
C THR A 49 -19.08 5.38 -17.53
N THR A 50 -18.46 6.36 -16.87
CA THR A 50 -17.01 6.45 -16.69
C THR A 50 -16.56 5.34 -15.73
N THR A 51 -15.94 4.30 -16.27
CA THR A 51 -15.34 3.24 -15.43
C THR A 51 -13.94 3.70 -15.05
N LYS A 52 -13.75 4.12 -13.80
CA LYS A 52 -12.40 4.35 -13.26
C LYS A 52 -11.69 3.00 -13.15
N ILE A 53 -10.65 2.79 -13.94
CA ILE A 53 -9.75 1.65 -13.76
C ILE A 53 -8.90 1.98 -12.51
N ALA A 54 -8.91 1.09 -11.52
CA ALA A 54 -8.03 1.21 -10.37
C ALA A 54 -6.58 1.13 -10.87
N GLY A 55 -5.75 2.12 -10.53
CA GLY A 55 -4.37 2.16 -11.02
C GLY A 55 -3.55 0.96 -10.54
N PHE A 56 -2.79 0.37 -11.45
CA PHE A 56 -1.67 -0.51 -11.11
C PHE A 56 -0.58 0.36 -10.46
N PHE A 57 0.10 -0.12 -9.41
CA PHE A 57 1.04 0.69 -8.62
C PHE A 57 2.07 1.41 -9.52
N GLY A 58 1.78 2.69 -9.79
CA GLY A 58 2.68 3.59 -10.50
C GLY A 58 2.15 4.31 -11.73
N LEU A 59 0.95 3.99 -12.21
CA LEU A 59 0.47 4.56 -13.47
C LEU A 59 -0.75 5.46 -13.25
N PRO A 60 -0.64 6.78 -13.49
CA PRO A 60 -1.82 7.64 -13.58
C PRO A 60 -2.60 7.28 -14.85
N ILE A 61 -3.90 6.99 -14.71
CA ILE A 61 -4.83 6.71 -15.83
C ILE A 61 -5.74 7.94 -16.00
N PRO A 62 -5.58 8.79 -17.03
CA PRO A 62 -6.48 9.91 -17.34
C PRO A 62 -7.78 9.48 -18.03
N ASN A 63 -8.82 10.31 -17.96
CA ASN A 63 -10.11 10.05 -18.61
C ASN A 63 -10.04 10.23 -20.15
N LEU A 64 -10.59 9.27 -20.91
CA LEU A 64 -10.61 9.29 -22.38
C LEU A 64 -11.90 9.89 -22.97
N PRO A 65 -11.82 10.80 -23.96
CA PRO A 65 -12.93 11.20 -24.82
C PRO A 65 -12.98 10.37 -26.13
N ILE A 66 -14.18 10.09 -26.64
CA ILE A 66 -14.41 9.35 -27.89
C ILE A 66 -14.81 10.32 -29.02
N PRO A 67 -14.11 10.39 -30.17
CA PRO A 67 -14.56 11.11 -31.36
C PRO A 67 -15.16 10.18 -32.44
N GLY A 68 -16.15 10.68 -33.19
CA GLY A 68 -16.85 9.99 -34.27
C GLY A 68 -16.08 9.98 -35.61
N GLY A 69 -16.16 8.85 -36.34
CA GLY A 69 -15.49 8.61 -37.63
C GLY A 69 -16.23 7.58 -38.51
N SER A 70 -15.70 7.32 -39.72
CA SER A 70 -16.29 6.50 -40.82
C SER A 70 -16.54 5.03 -40.45
N VAL A 71 -17.22 4.23 -41.28
CA VAL A 71 -17.49 2.80 -41.01
C VAL A 71 -16.20 1.97 -40.84
N GLU A 72 -15.13 2.31 -41.57
CA GLU A 72 -13.80 1.72 -41.36
C GLU A 72 -13.15 2.17 -40.05
N ASP A 73 -13.38 3.41 -39.63
CA ASP A 73 -12.95 3.91 -38.32
C ASP A 73 -13.80 3.34 -37.17
N LEU A 74 -15.07 2.99 -37.43
CA LEU A 74 -15.96 2.31 -36.51
C LEU A 74 -15.54 0.85 -36.33
N LEU A 75 -15.17 0.15 -37.41
CA LEU A 75 -14.62 -1.21 -37.32
C LEU A 75 -13.26 -1.22 -36.62
N LYS A 76 -12.37 -0.26 -36.94
CA LYS A 76 -11.10 -0.08 -36.21
C LYS A 76 -11.34 0.30 -34.75
N GLY A 77 -12.34 1.14 -34.47
CA GLY A 77 -12.74 1.54 -33.12
C GLY A 77 -13.24 0.36 -32.28
N ALA A 78 -14.15 -0.45 -32.82
CA ALA A 78 -14.68 -1.62 -32.13
C ALA A 78 -13.59 -2.65 -31.79
N VAL A 79 -12.63 -2.86 -32.70
CA VAL A 79 -11.47 -3.74 -32.48
C VAL A 79 -10.55 -3.19 -31.37
N VAL A 80 -10.27 -1.89 -31.37
CA VAL A 80 -9.48 -1.23 -30.33
C VAL A 80 -10.20 -1.31 -28.98
N ASP A 81 -11.52 -1.07 -28.93
CA ASP A 81 -12.32 -1.15 -27.70
C ASP A 81 -12.30 -2.56 -27.11
N GLN A 82 -12.40 -3.60 -27.95
CA GLN A 82 -12.31 -4.99 -27.51
C GLN A 82 -10.92 -5.30 -26.95
N ALA A 83 -9.85 -4.81 -27.59
CA ALA A 83 -8.49 -4.95 -27.10
C ALA A 83 -8.26 -4.23 -25.77
N VAL A 84 -8.69 -2.97 -25.65
CA VAL A 84 -8.64 -2.19 -24.42
C VAL A 84 -9.40 -2.89 -23.30
N LYS A 85 -10.59 -3.44 -23.59
CA LYS A 85 -11.38 -4.17 -22.59
C LYS A 85 -10.71 -5.46 -22.13
N ALA A 86 -10.23 -6.29 -23.06
CA ALA A 86 -9.61 -7.58 -22.74
C ALA A 86 -8.29 -7.40 -21.97
N LEU A 87 -7.42 -6.53 -22.46
CA LEU A 87 -6.16 -6.21 -21.80
C LEU A 87 -6.38 -5.45 -20.50
N GLY A 88 -7.35 -4.52 -20.45
CA GLY A 88 -7.71 -3.79 -19.23
C GLY A 88 -8.23 -4.72 -18.12
N SER A 89 -9.03 -5.74 -18.47
CA SER A 89 -9.43 -6.79 -17.53
C SER A 89 -8.24 -7.62 -17.07
N THR A 90 -7.35 -8.04 -17.98
CA THR A 90 -6.12 -8.75 -17.60
C THR A 90 -5.25 -7.90 -16.66
N LEU A 91 -5.04 -6.63 -16.98
CA LEU A 91 -4.25 -5.71 -16.16
C LEU A 91 -4.83 -5.47 -14.77
N LYS A 92 -6.16 -5.54 -14.64
CA LYS A 92 -6.85 -5.32 -13.38
C LYS A 92 -6.92 -6.61 -12.55
N ASP A 93 -7.38 -7.69 -13.16
CA ASP A 93 -7.78 -8.91 -12.46
C ASP A 93 -6.58 -9.88 -12.25
N ASP A 94 -5.57 -9.79 -13.12
CA ASP A 94 -4.36 -10.63 -13.04
C ASP A 94 -3.11 -9.88 -12.52
N ALA A 95 -3.25 -8.61 -12.15
CA ALA A 95 -2.20 -7.81 -11.54
C ALA A 95 -1.53 -8.57 -10.37
N PRO A 96 -0.20 -8.73 -10.35
CA PRO A 96 0.50 -9.33 -9.21
C PRO A 96 0.18 -8.58 -7.92
N ILE A 97 0.23 -7.25 -7.97
CA ILE A 97 -0.12 -6.36 -6.87
C ILE A 97 -1.00 -5.22 -7.39
N GLU A 98 -2.05 -4.87 -6.64
CA GLU A 98 -3.00 -3.79 -6.96
C GLU A 98 -2.86 -2.60 -5.99
N SER A 99 -3.08 -1.38 -6.48
CA SER A 99 -3.09 -0.18 -5.63
C SER A 99 -4.12 -0.29 -4.51
N SER A 100 -3.68 0.01 -3.30
CA SER A 100 -4.50 -0.08 -2.08
C SER A 100 -5.09 1.27 -1.65
N SER A 101 -4.93 2.32 -2.47
CA SER A 101 -5.31 3.70 -2.10
C SER A 101 -6.81 3.90 -1.88
N GLN A 102 -7.64 3.11 -2.56
CA GLN A 102 -9.10 3.10 -2.39
C GLN A 102 -9.57 2.13 -1.30
N ALA A 103 -8.64 1.39 -0.67
CA ALA A 103 -8.92 0.35 0.30
C ALA A 103 -8.28 0.64 1.67
N THR A 104 -7.92 1.91 1.93
CA THR A 104 -7.38 2.30 3.24
C THR A 104 -8.38 2.02 4.34
N PHE A 105 -7.86 1.58 5.49
CA PHE A 105 -8.68 1.38 6.67
C PHE A 105 -9.23 2.72 7.17
N PRO A 106 -10.45 2.74 7.75
CA PRO A 106 -10.98 3.94 8.39
C PRO A 106 -10.02 4.46 9.45
N THR A 107 -9.82 5.78 9.50
CA THR A 107 -8.98 6.40 10.52
C THR A 107 -9.80 6.88 11.71
N VAL A 108 -9.16 6.96 12.87
CA VAL A 108 -9.73 7.56 14.08
C VAL A 108 -8.91 8.76 14.52
N ASN A 109 -9.60 9.84 14.89
CA ASN A 109 -8.96 11.07 15.38
C ASN A 109 -8.45 10.92 16.82
N GLN A 110 -9.04 10.00 17.59
CA GLN A 110 -8.65 9.69 18.96
C GLN A 110 -8.56 8.18 19.13
N LEU A 111 -7.39 7.71 19.58
CA LEU A 111 -7.17 6.30 19.87
C LEU A 111 -8.02 5.89 21.10
N PRO A 112 -8.86 4.84 21.02
CA PRO A 112 -9.69 4.44 22.15
C PRO A 112 -8.89 3.98 23.35
N GLY A 113 -9.37 4.27 24.56
CA GLY A 113 -8.73 3.90 25.82
C GLY A 113 -7.77 4.97 26.35
N THR A 114 -6.76 4.54 27.11
CA THR A 114 -5.78 5.42 27.75
C THR A 114 -4.69 5.89 26.77
N ALA A 115 -3.76 6.75 27.19
CA ALA A 115 -2.62 7.13 26.35
C ALA A 115 -1.81 5.89 25.89
N PHE A 116 -1.24 5.94 24.69
CA PHE A 116 -0.44 4.85 24.12
C PHE A 116 0.82 4.57 24.95
N LYS A 117 0.88 3.37 25.55
CA LYS A 117 1.94 2.91 26.47
C LYS A 117 2.45 1.54 26.01
N PRO A 118 3.31 1.52 24.99
CA PRO A 118 3.73 0.28 24.35
C PRO A 118 4.54 -0.60 25.31
N LYS A 119 4.30 -1.90 25.19
CA LYS A 119 5.07 -2.95 25.83
C LYS A 119 6.15 -3.45 24.87
N ALA A 120 7.14 -4.13 25.41
CA ALA A 120 8.11 -4.88 24.63
C ALA A 120 7.40 -5.87 23.70
N MET A 121 7.98 -6.10 22.53
CA MET A 121 7.43 -7.04 21.55
C MET A 121 7.32 -8.45 22.16
N PRO A 122 6.21 -9.19 21.94
CA PRO A 122 6.09 -10.56 22.41
C PRO A 122 7.21 -11.42 21.84
N THR A 123 7.92 -12.17 22.69
CA THR A 123 9.03 -13.06 22.27
C THR A 123 8.60 -14.10 21.25
N THR A 124 7.32 -14.46 21.23
CA THR A 124 6.73 -15.42 20.29
C THR A 124 6.36 -14.81 18.93
N LEU A 125 6.37 -13.48 18.77
CA LEU A 125 5.84 -12.80 17.58
C LEU A 125 6.52 -13.28 16.29
N MET A 126 7.85 -13.33 16.28
CA MET A 126 8.64 -13.77 15.11
C MET A 126 8.38 -15.23 14.75
N ALA A 127 8.20 -16.10 15.75
CA ALA A 127 7.86 -17.50 15.53
C ALA A 127 6.43 -17.65 14.97
N GLN A 128 5.48 -16.86 15.46
CA GLN A 128 4.12 -16.83 14.93
C GLN A 128 4.10 -16.37 13.46
N LEU A 129 4.81 -15.29 13.12
CA LEU A 129 4.87 -14.76 11.75
C LEU A 129 5.43 -15.78 10.76
N ARG A 130 6.58 -16.39 11.08
CA ARG A 130 7.23 -17.35 10.17
C ARG A 130 6.37 -18.58 9.89
N ASN A 131 5.51 -18.96 10.84
CA ASN A 131 4.60 -20.09 10.71
C ASN A 131 3.21 -19.68 10.18
N ALA A 132 2.91 -18.39 10.07
CA ALA A 132 1.63 -17.91 9.60
C ALA A 132 1.53 -18.05 8.07
N THR A 133 0.47 -18.70 7.60
CA THR A 133 0.18 -18.83 6.17
C THR A 133 -0.37 -17.53 5.56
N ASP A 134 -0.97 -16.68 6.39
CA ASP A 134 -1.60 -15.41 5.99
C ASP A 134 -0.92 -14.17 6.61
N GLY A 135 0.27 -14.36 7.18
CA GLY A 135 1.06 -13.27 7.74
C GLY A 135 0.45 -12.59 8.97
N ALA A 136 -0.53 -13.23 9.61
CA ALA A 136 -1.18 -12.73 10.80
C ALA A 136 -0.64 -13.35 12.09
N VAL A 137 -0.69 -12.58 13.19
CA VAL A 137 -0.31 -13.04 14.53
C VAL A 137 -1.44 -12.85 15.52
N ALA A 138 -1.41 -13.63 16.60
CA ALA A 138 -2.32 -13.48 17.71
C ALA A 138 -1.71 -12.53 18.77
N LEU A 139 -2.31 -11.36 18.96
CA LEU A 139 -1.90 -10.38 19.96
C LEU A 139 -2.93 -10.28 21.07
N GLN A 140 -2.45 -10.27 22.31
CA GLN A 140 -3.28 -9.98 23.47
C GLN A 140 -3.67 -8.50 23.49
N PRO A 141 -4.71 -8.11 24.26
CA PRO A 141 -5.00 -6.70 24.49
C PRO A 141 -3.82 -5.96 25.11
N GLY A 142 -3.51 -4.80 24.53
CA GLY A 142 -2.33 -4.01 24.88
C GLY A 142 -1.84 -3.12 23.75
N ASP A 143 -0.79 -2.39 24.07
CA ASP A 143 -0.09 -1.49 23.15
C ASP A 143 1.26 -2.11 22.78
N TYR A 144 1.60 -2.10 21.50
CA TYR A 144 2.80 -2.73 20.95
C TYR A 144 3.52 -1.76 20.03
N ARG A 145 4.85 -1.71 20.16
CA ARG A 145 5.74 -1.16 19.14
C ARG A 145 6.45 -2.34 18.49
N ILE A 146 6.34 -2.45 17.18
CA ILE A 146 6.98 -3.50 16.41
C ILE A 146 7.91 -2.81 15.42
N PRO A 147 9.23 -2.94 15.57
CA PRO A 147 10.14 -2.42 14.57
C PRO A 147 9.96 -3.22 13.27
N VAL A 148 10.02 -2.55 12.12
CA VAL A 148 9.80 -3.17 10.81
C VAL A 148 10.88 -2.75 9.81
N ASN A 149 11.30 -3.68 8.97
CA ASN A 149 11.90 -3.36 7.69
C ASN A 149 10.79 -2.95 6.74
N VAL A 150 10.92 -1.81 6.07
CA VAL A 150 9.95 -1.37 5.06
C VAL A 150 10.46 -1.70 3.66
N PHE A 151 9.56 -2.05 2.76
CA PHE A 151 9.88 -2.36 1.37
C PHE A 151 9.05 -1.54 0.41
N CYS A 152 9.72 -0.99 -0.58
CA CYS A 152 9.14 -0.25 -1.69
C CYS A 152 8.16 -1.09 -2.50
N MET A 153 6.92 -0.60 -2.66
CA MET A 153 5.84 -1.26 -3.40
C MET A 153 5.47 -0.60 -4.73
N LYS A 154 6.25 0.38 -5.17
CA LYS A 154 6.05 1.05 -6.46
C LYS A 154 7.39 1.30 -7.11
N VAL A 155 7.59 0.77 -8.30
CA VAL A 155 8.70 1.14 -9.18
C VAL A 155 8.45 2.58 -9.65
N SER A 156 9.46 3.46 -9.69
CA SER A 156 9.40 4.89 -10.10
C SER A 156 8.86 5.92 -9.09
N ALA A 157 8.66 5.57 -7.81
CA ALA A 157 8.38 6.55 -6.76
C ALA A 157 9.45 6.53 -5.67
N HIS A 158 9.50 7.60 -4.89
CA HIS A 158 10.37 7.75 -3.73
C HIS A 158 9.53 8.00 -2.47
N SER A 159 9.89 7.39 -1.33
CA SER A 159 9.33 7.75 -0.02
C SER A 159 10.16 8.87 0.61
N PRO A 160 9.61 10.08 0.82
CA PRO A 160 10.32 11.10 1.58
C PRO A 160 10.51 10.64 3.02
N ALA A 161 11.54 11.20 3.67
CA ALA A 161 11.74 10.99 5.09
C ALA A 161 10.53 11.50 5.91
N GLY A 162 10.10 10.72 6.89
CA GLY A 162 9.02 11.15 7.79
C GLY A 162 7.62 11.18 7.15
N HIS A 163 7.38 10.51 6.02
CA HIS A 163 6.08 10.58 5.37
C HIS A 163 4.93 10.00 6.21
N ARG A 164 3.72 10.49 5.96
CA ARG A 164 2.49 9.99 6.58
C ARG A 164 1.89 8.88 5.73
N TYR A 165 1.69 7.71 6.34
CA TYR A 165 1.07 6.56 5.67
C TYR A 165 -0.27 6.19 6.32
N LEU A 166 -1.31 6.05 5.50
CA LEU A 166 -2.53 5.34 5.91
C LEU A 166 -2.30 3.84 5.74
N LEU A 167 -2.85 3.02 6.62
CA LEU A 167 -2.75 1.58 6.43
C LEU A 167 -3.85 1.09 5.48
N ALA A 168 -3.50 0.12 4.65
CA ALA A 168 -4.42 -0.60 3.77
C ALA A 168 -4.01 -2.10 3.73
N PRO A 169 -4.94 -3.01 3.38
CA PRO A 169 -4.57 -4.39 3.09
C PRO A 169 -3.87 -4.46 1.73
N LEU A 170 -2.84 -5.30 1.62
CA LEU A 170 -2.22 -5.62 0.34
C LEU A 170 -3.22 -6.37 -0.57
N LYS A 171 -3.24 -6.04 -1.86
CA LYS A 171 -4.16 -6.60 -2.87
C LYS A 171 -3.43 -7.03 -4.14
N GLY A 172 -4.11 -7.81 -4.97
CA GLY A 172 -3.58 -8.39 -6.21
C GLY A 172 -3.40 -9.90 -6.12
N LYS A 173 -3.16 -10.52 -7.27
CA LYS A 173 -3.08 -11.97 -7.46
C LYS A 173 -1.94 -12.63 -6.70
N TRP A 174 -0.87 -11.89 -6.42
CA TRP A 174 0.33 -12.33 -5.71
C TRP A 174 0.51 -11.62 -4.36
N ALA A 175 -0.53 -10.96 -3.86
CA ALA A 175 -0.50 -10.29 -2.55
C ALA A 175 -0.09 -11.26 -1.43
N ASP A 176 -0.66 -12.46 -1.42
CA ASP A 176 -0.34 -13.51 -0.45
C ASP A 176 1.11 -14.00 -0.54
N ILE A 177 1.72 -13.99 -1.73
CA ILE A 177 3.16 -14.29 -1.92
C ILE A 177 4.02 -13.23 -1.23
N ILE A 178 3.69 -11.94 -1.42
CA ILE A 178 4.40 -10.83 -0.74
C ILE A 178 4.15 -10.85 0.77
N VAL A 179 2.92 -11.16 1.21
CA VAL A 179 2.61 -11.35 2.65
C VAL A 179 3.47 -12.47 3.23
N ALA A 180 3.60 -13.60 2.53
CA ALA A 180 4.45 -14.71 2.95
C ALA A 180 5.93 -14.31 2.96
N LEU A 181 6.41 -13.55 1.98
CA LEU A 181 7.78 -13.03 1.96
C LEU A 181 8.05 -12.15 3.18
N ASN A 182 7.16 -11.19 3.45
CA ASN A 182 7.25 -10.28 4.58
C ASN A 182 7.20 -11.04 5.92
N ALA A 183 6.32 -12.03 6.05
CA ALA A 183 6.17 -12.81 7.28
C ALA A 183 7.35 -13.77 7.53
N ARG A 184 7.81 -14.46 6.49
CA ARG A 184 8.84 -15.51 6.60
C ARG A 184 10.27 -14.94 6.60
N SER A 185 10.48 -13.74 6.07
CA SER A 185 11.75 -13.01 6.19
C SER A 185 11.96 -12.36 7.56
N ALA A 186 10.91 -12.28 8.40
CA ALA A 186 10.98 -11.69 9.73
C ALA A 186 12.05 -12.38 10.60
N GLY A 187 13.05 -11.61 11.05
CA GLY A 187 14.16 -12.12 11.86
C GLY A 187 15.15 -13.04 11.12
N THR A 188 15.14 -13.04 9.78
CA THR A 188 16.20 -13.70 9.00
C THR A 188 17.44 -12.83 8.91
N THR A 189 18.57 -13.44 8.53
CA THR A 189 19.84 -12.73 8.25
C THR A 189 19.97 -12.32 6.78
N ILE A 190 18.91 -12.44 5.99
CA ILE A 190 18.93 -12.08 4.56
C ILE A 190 18.99 -10.55 4.48
N PRO A 191 19.98 -9.98 3.76
CA PRO A 191 20.10 -8.53 3.65
C PRO A 191 18.85 -7.88 3.04
N HIS A 192 18.42 -6.75 3.61
CA HIS A 192 17.30 -5.96 3.10
C HIS A 192 17.39 -5.67 1.58
N PRO A 193 18.55 -5.28 1.01
CA PRO A 193 18.68 -5.08 -0.43
C PRO A 193 18.25 -6.29 -1.27
N GLN A 194 18.56 -7.51 -0.82
CA GLN A 194 18.19 -8.73 -1.56
C GLN A 194 16.69 -8.99 -1.47
N LEU A 195 16.08 -8.79 -0.29
CA LEU A 195 14.63 -8.90 -0.11
C LEU A 195 13.87 -7.83 -0.90
N GLN A 196 14.40 -6.61 -0.99
CA GLN A 196 13.82 -5.52 -1.77
C GLN A 196 13.82 -5.83 -3.27
N VAL A 197 14.93 -6.38 -3.79
CA VAL A 197 14.99 -6.84 -5.18
C VAL A 197 14.01 -7.99 -5.43
N LEU A 198 13.88 -8.96 -4.52
CA LEU A 198 12.87 -10.02 -4.65
C LEU A 198 11.46 -9.43 -4.74
N SER A 199 11.17 -8.49 -3.83
CA SER A 199 9.88 -7.82 -3.75
C SER A 199 9.55 -7.11 -5.06
N TRP A 200 10.50 -6.39 -5.67
CA TRP A 200 10.28 -5.76 -6.98
C TRP A 200 10.05 -6.77 -8.11
N ASN A 201 10.79 -7.88 -8.13
CA ASN A 201 10.57 -8.94 -9.13
C ASN A 201 9.16 -9.55 -9.01
N LEU A 202 8.71 -9.84 -7.79
CA LEU A 202 7.37 -10.37 -7.54
C LEU A 202 6.28 -9.34 -7.89
N GLN A 203 6.49 -8.06 -7.58
CA GLN A 203 5.57 -6.98 -7.97
C GLN A 203 5.47 -6.82 -9.50
N ALA A 204 6.57 -7.00 -10.22
CA ALA A 204 6.61 -7.00 -11.69
C ALA A 204 6.04 -8.28 -12.31
N GLY A 205 5.64 -9.26 -11.50
CA GLY A 205 5.06 -10.51 -11.97
C GLY A 205 6.08 -11.43 -12.63
N MET A 206 7.34 -11.40 -12.20
CA MET A 206 8.42 -12.23 -12.75
C MET A 206 8.19 -13.71 -12.42
N LYS A 207 8.39 -14.61 -13.40
CA LYS A 207 8.40 -16.05 -13.14
C LYS A 207 9.73 -16.49 -12.54
N TYR A 208 9.73 -17.65 -11.88
CA TYR A 208 10.86 -18.20 -11.13
C TYR A 208 12.14 -18.31 -11.99
N GLU A 209 12.01 -18.73 -13.25
CA GLU A 209 13.14 -18.91 -14.17
C GLU A 209 13.80 -17.59 -14.58
N GLU A 210 13.07 -16.48 -14.49
CA GLU A 210 13.56 -15.13 -14.80
C GLU A 210 14.31 -14.49 -13.62
N LEU A 211 14.14 -15.02 -12.41
CA LEU A 211 14.83 -14.52 -11.22
C LEU A 211 16.33 -14.84 -11.28
N ALA A 212 17.16 -13.95 -10.74
CA ALA A 212 18.59 -14.22 -10.52
C ALA A 212 18.80 -15.43 -9.58
N THR A 213 19.97 -16.07 -9.63
CA THR A 213 20.25 -17.28 -8.85
C THR A 213 20.07 -17.06 -7.34
N GLU A 214 20.52 -15.93 -6.82
CA GLU A 214 20.39 -15.56 -5.40
C GLU A 214 18.92 -15.37 -5.03
N GLN A 215 18.14 -14.77 -5.93
CA GLN A 215 16.71 -14.53 -5.73
C GLN A 215 15.92 -15.85 -5.73
N ARG A 216 16.27 -16.78 -6.62
CA ARG A 216 15.72 -18.15 -6.60
C ARG A 216 16.02 -18.87 -5.31
N ALA A 217 17.23 -18.73 -4.76
CA ALA A 217 17.58 -19.33 -3.47
C ALA A 217 16.70 -18.78 -2.32
N ILE A 218 16.39 -17.48 -2.32
CA ILE A 218 15.47 -16.89 -1.34
C ILE A 218 14.05 -17.44 -1.53
N VAL A 219 13.57 -17.59 -2.77
CA VAL A 219 12.26 -18.22 -3.05
C VAL A 219 12.23 -19.67 -2.57
N ASP A 220 13.27 -20.46 -2.83
CA ASP A 220 13.35 -21.86 -2.40
C ASP A 220 13.38 -21.97 -0.87
N GLN A 221 14.03 -21.02 -0.20
CA GLN A 221 14.12 -20.99 1.27
C GLN A 221 12.81 -20.52 1.93
N LEU A 222 12.23 -19.42 1.44
CA LEU A 222 11.12 -18.74 2.12
C LEU A 222 9.76 -19.01 1.50
N LEU A 223 9.68 -19.28 0.21
CA LEU A 223 8.43 -19.37 -0.56
C LEU A 223 8.27 -20.70 -1.34
N PRO A 224 8.70 -21.88 -0.82
CA PRO A 224 8.69 -23.12 -1.61
C PRO A 224 7.29 -23.49 -2.09
N ASP A 225 6.26 -23.30 -1.24
CA ASP A 225 4.86 -23.61 -1.56
C ASP A 225 4.27 -22.70 -2.65
N TYR A 226 4.84 -21.51 -2.83
CA TYR A 226 4.37 -20.53 -3.82
C TYR A 226 5.07 -20.66 -5.17
N LYS A 227 6.20 -21.37 -5.23
CA LYS A 227 6.99 -21.57 -6.45
C LYS A 227 6.18 -22.07 -7.66
N PRO A 228 5.22 -23.02 -7.53
CA PRO A 228 4.40 -23.44 -8.67
C PRO A 228 3.55 -22.32 -9.30
N ARG A 229 3.19 -21.28 -8.53
CA ARG A 229 2.44 -20.11 -9.02
C ARG A 229 3.33 -19.10 -9.74
N LEU A 230 4.65 -19.22 -9.60
CA LEU A 230 5.65 -18.40 -10.28
C LEU A 230 6.11 -19.06 -11.59
N SER A 231 5.29 -19.91 -12.23
CA SER A 231 5.67 -20.61 -13.48
C SER A 231 5.47 -19.78 -14.75
N ARG A 232 4.68 -18.71 -14.66
CA ARG A 232 4.32 -17.83 -15.77
C ARG A 232 4.40 -16.39 -15.32
N SER A 233 5.02 -15.54 -16.14
CA SER A 233 5.10 -14.12 -15.81
C SER A 233 3.78 -13.40 -16.12
N PHE A 234 3.54 -12.29 -15.42
CA PHE A 234 2.37 -11.45 -15.70
C PHE A 234 2.43 -10.87 -17.13
N TYR A 235 3.63 -10.56 -17.62
CA TYR A 235 3.80 -10.07 -18.98
C TYR A 235 3.48 -11.15 -20.03
N GLU A 236 3.84 -12.42 -19.80
CA GLU A 236 3.43 -13.55 -20.65
C GLU A 236 1.91 -13.79 -20.62
N GLN A 237 1.24 -13.47 -19.51
CA GLN A 237 -0.22 -13.52 -19.42
C GLN A 237 -0.85 -12.45 -20.35
N ILE A 238 -0.31 -11.24 -20.36
CA ILE A 238 -0.74 -10.15 -21.26
C ILE A 238 -0.54 -10.52 -22.73
N GLU A 239 0.63 -11.07 -23.09
CA GLU A 239 0.92 -11.53 -24.45
C GLU A 239 -0.03 -12.62 -24.93
N SER A 240 -0.44 -13.51 -24.01
CA SER A 240 -1.41 -14.55 -24.30
C SER A 240 -2.83 -14.03 -24.46
N THR A 241 -3.25 -13.04 -23.66
CA THR A 241 -4.52 -12.34 -23.89
C THR A 241 -4.53 -11.70 -25.26
N TRP A 242 -3.42 -11.05 -25.66
CA TRP A 242 -3.29 -10.48 -27.01
C TRP A 242 -3.36 -11.54 -28.11
N SER A 243 -2.63 -12.65 -27.94
CA SER A 243 -2.58 -13.74 -28.92
C SER A 243 -3.94 -14.43 -29.11
N GLN A 244 -4.70 -14.57 -28.01
CA GLN A 244 -6.06 -15.09 -28.09
C GLN A 244 -6.98 -14.12 -28.84
N LEU A 245 -6.83 -12.82 -28.60
CA LEU A 245 -7.60 -11.79 -29.31
C LEU A 245 -7.26 -11.76 -30.80
N SER A 246 -5.97 -11.75 -31.17
CA SER A 246 -5.53 -11.71 -32.57
C SER A 246 -5.97 -12.94 -33.36
N GLY A 247 -6.11 -14.10 -32.71
CA GLY A 247 -6.67 -15.31 -33.31
C GLY A 247 -8.17 -15.25 -33.60
N THR A 248 -8.90 -14.33 -32.95
CA THR A 248 -10.37 -14.19 -33.11
C THR A 248 -10.79 -12.96 -33.89
N VAL A 249 -9.93 -11.95 -34.00
CA VAL A 249 -10.21 -10.67 -34.65
C VAL A 249 -9.32 -10.52 -35.90
N PRO A 250 -9.86 -10.76 -37.11
CA PRO A 250 -9.11 -10.60 -38.34
C PRO A 250 -8.56 -9.17 -38.50
N GLY A 251 -7.30 -9.06 -38.91
CA GLY A 251 -6.65 -7.76 -39.15
C GLY A 251 -6.16 -7.03 -37.91
N LEU A 252 -6.19 -7.67 -36.73
CA LEU A 252 -5.55 -7.09 -35.53
C LEU A 252 -4.02 -7.00 -35.75
N PRO A 253 -3.40 -5.83 -35.52
CA PRO A 253 -1.95 -5.69 -35.66
C PRO A 253 -1.18 -6.48 -34.59
N SER A 254 0.16 -6.45 -34.65
CA SER A 254 0.97 -6.94 -33.52
C SER A 254 0.70 -6.09 -32.26
N MET A 255 0.96 -6.68 -31.08
CA MET A 255 0.79 -5.97 -29.81
C MET A 255 1.60 -4.67 -29.80
N ASP A 256 2.87 -4.74 -30.20
CA ASP A 256 3.77 -3.58 -30.25
C ASP A 256 3.25 -2.44 -31.11
N SER A 257 2.70 -2.75 -32.28
CA SER A 257 2.10 -1.74 -33.16
C SER A 257 0.79 -1.18 -32.62
N ALA A 258 0.11 -1.90 -31.73
CA ALA A 258 -1.13 -1.49 -31.11
C ALA A 258 -0.94 -0.66 -29.83
N LEU A 259 0.14 -0.85 -29.07
CA LEU A 259 0.33 -0.25 -27.74
C LEU A 259 0.10 1.26 -27.74
N GLY A 260 0.63 2.00 -28.71
CA GLY A 260 0.43 3.46 -28.81
C GLY A 260 -1.02 3.90 -29.02
N ARG A 261 -1.91 3.01 -29.47
CA ARG A 261 -3.33 3.26 -29.72
C ARG A 261 -4.24 2.81 -28.57
N LEU A 262 -3.71 2.05 -27.62
CA LEU A 262 -4.46 1.50 -26.48
C LEU A 262 -4.57 2.48 -25.30
N GLY A 263 -4.09 3.72 -25.47
CA GLY A 263 -4.10 4.73 -24.41
C GLY A 263 -3.38 4.23 -23.15
N ASP A 264 -4.03 4.37 -22.00
CA ASP A 264 -3.43 4.04 -20.70
C ASP A 264 -3.12 2.55 -20.53
N VAL A 265 -3.91 1.67 -21.14
CA VAL A 265 -3.62 0.23 -21.16
C VAL A 265 -2.30 -0.03 -21.89
N GLY A 266 -2.10 0.63 -23.03
CA GLY A 266 -0.85 0.55 -23.79
C GLY A 266 0.34 1.07 -23.00
N SER A 267 0.20 2.27 -22.42
CA SER A 267 1.22 2.88 -21.56
C SER A 267 1.58 1.98 -20.37
N ALA A 268 0.58 1.36 -19.73
CA ALA A 268 0.80 0.45 -18.61
C ALA A 268 1.64 -0.78 -19.01
N ILE A 269 1.34 -1.38 -20.16
CA ILE A 269 2.07 -2.53 -20.68
C ILE A 269 3.51 -2.14 -21.05
N VAL A 270 3.71 -0.95 -21.65
CA VAL A 270 5.05 -0.42 -21.96
C VAL A 270 5.87 -0.24 -20.68
N THR A 271 5.31 0.40 -19.65
CA THR A 271 6.00 0.59 -18.37
C THR A 271 6.32 -0.73 -17.68
N LEU A 272 5.39 -1.71 -17.71
CA LEU A 272 5.64 -3.05 -17.18
C LEU A 272 6.81 -3.71 -17.90
N ARG A 273 6.83 -3.67 -19.25
CA ARG A 273 7.93 -4.23 -20.05
C ARG A 273 9.27 -3.57 -19.70
N GLN A 274 9.32 -2.24 -19.66
CA GLN A 274 10.53 -1.49 -19.31
C GLN A 274 11.03 -1.80 -17.90
N THR A 275 10.11 -1.93 -16.94
CA THR A 275 10.43 -2.32 -15.57
C THR A 275 11.04 -3.72 -15.52
N ARG A 276 10.41 -4.68 -16.20
CA ARG A 276 10.89 -6.06 -16.31
C ARG A 276 12.27 -6.13 -16.97
N ASP A 277 12.48 -5.43 -18.08
CA ASP A 277 13.76 -5.41 -18.77
C ASP A 277 14.87 -4.80 -17.90
N THR A 278 14.53 -3.80 -17.08
CA THR A 278 15.45 -3.21 -16.10
C THR A 278 15.80 -4.20 -14.99
N LEU A 279 14.82 -4.92 -14.45
CA LEU A 279 15.03 -5.97 -13.45
C LEU A 279 15.91 -7.11 -13.99
N LEU A 280 15.65 -7.57 -15.21
CA LEU A 280 16.45 -8.59 -15.88
C LEU A 280 17.89 -8.12 -16.15
N ARG A 281 18.06 -6.87 -16.60
CA ARG A 281 19.37 -6.29 -16.92
C ARG A 281 20.29 -6.21 -15.69
N TYR A 282 19.76 -5.76 -14.57
CA TYR A 282 20.56 -5.53 -13.37
C TYR A 282 20.51 -6.70 -12.37
N GLY A 283 19.60 -7.67 -12.57
CA GLY A 283 19.53 -8.90 -11.79
C GLY A 283 19.39 -8.63 -10.29
N ASN A 284 20.40 -9.04 -9.52
CA ASN A 284 20.44 -8.85 -8.07
C ASN A 284 21.18 -7.57 -7.62
N ASN A 285 21.56 -6.67 -8.54
CA ASN A 285 22.28 -5.44 -8.20
C ASN A 285 21.32 -4.37 -7.68
N PHE A 286 21.12 -4.36 -6.36
CA PHE A 286 20.25 -3.40 -5.69
C PHE A 286 20.60 -1.94 -5.97
N GLU A 287 21.90 -1.57 -5.96
CA GLU A 287 22.31 -0.19 -6.17
C GLU A 287 21.96 0.30 -7.58
N ALA A 288 22.28 -0.50 -8.60
CA ALA A 288 21.92 -0.18 -9.98
C ALA A 288 20.41 -0.13 -10.18
N LEU A 289 19.66 -1.05 -9.56
CA LEU A 289 18.20 -1.06 -9.61
C LEU A 289 17.60 0.15 -8.90
N SER A 290 18.08 0.49 -7.71
CA SER A 290 17.65 1.67 -6.98
C SER A 290 17.85 2.93 -7.83
N ASN A 291 19.03 3.09 -8.45
CA ASN A 291 19.31 4.24 -9.30
C ASN A 291 18.44 4.28 -10.57
N ALA A 292 18.12 3.12 -11.15
CA ALA A 292 17.31 3.03 -12.37
C ALA A 292 15.80 3.17 -12.10
N LEU A 293 15.32 2.66 -10.96
CA LEU A 293 13.90 2.52 -10.64
C LEU A 293 13.39 3.54 -9.64
N VAL A 294 14.25 4.13 -8.81
CA VAL A 294 13.86 5.13 -7.81
C VAL A 294 14.40 6.48 -8.26
N LEU A 295 13.57 7.23 -8.99
CA LEU A 295 13.96 8.54 -9.50
C LEU A 295 14.14 9.55 -8.33
N PRO A 296 15.34 10.13 -8.16
CA PRO A 296 15.57 11.16 -7.15
C PRO A 296 14.75 12.42 -7.46
N GLY A 297 14.15 13.05 -6.42
CA GLY A 297 13.64 14.42 -6.52
C GLY A 297 12.13 14.62 -6.58
N GLN A 298 11.29 13.58 -6.43
CA GLN A 298 9.83 13.75 -6.47
C GLN A 298 9.16 13.99 -5.11
N ALA A 299 9.84 13.76 -3.98
CA ALA A 299 9.28 14.04 -2.66
C ALA A 299 10.38 14.52 -1.71
N ASN A 300 10.59 15.84 -1.67
CA ASN A 300 11.60 16.49 -0.80
C ASN A 300 10.97 17.29 0.34
N THR A 301 9.69 17.07 0.65
CA THR A 301 9.07 17.74 1.80
C THR A 301 8.98 16.74 2.94
N PRO A 302 9.88 16.82 3.94
CA PRO A 302 9.69 16.09 5.19
C PRO A 302 8.29 16.38 5.70
N SER A 303 7.53 15.31 5.96
CA SER A 303 6.26 15.43 6.66
C SER A 303 6.51 15.18 8.14
N ASP A 304 5.69 15.77 9.01
CA ASP A 304 5.71 15.38 10.42
C ASP A 304 5.00 14.02 10.58
N GLY A 305 5.76 12.94 10.38
CA GLY A 305 5.28 11.58 10.56
C GLY A 305 4.67 11.33 11.95
N ALA A 306 4.94 12.18 12.95
CA ALA A 306 4.32 12.11 14.28
C ALA A 306 2.78 12.23 14.23
N ASN A 307 2.25 12.93 13.22
CA ASN A 307 0.82 13.13 13.00
C ASN A 307 0.16 12.03 12.17
N THR A 308 0.80 10.87 12.00
CA THR A 308 0.19 9.74 11.31
C THR A 308 -1.05 9.24 12.08
N PRO A 309 -2.25 9.26 11.46
CA PRO A 309 -3.49 8.89 12.13
C PRO A 309 -3.53 7.38 12.40
N TRP A 310 -4.32 7.01 13.41
CA TRP A 310 -4.57 5.60 13.72
C TRP A 310 -5.59 5.03 12.74
N SER A 311 -5.22 3.94 12.08
CA SER A 311 -6.09 3.14 11.22
C SER A 311 -6.79 2.06 12.04
N GLN A 312 -8.11 1.94 11.93
CA GLN A 312 -8.88 0.86 12.55
C GLN A 312 -8.91 -0.35 11.61
N ILE A 313 -7.98 -1.29 11.81
CA ILE A 313 -7.83 -2.51 11.01
C ILE A 313 -9.01 -3.46 11.24
N SER A 314 -9.46 -3.56 12.49
CA SER A 314 -10.61 -4.38 12.88
C SER A 314 -11.32 -3.73 14.08
N PRO A 315 -12.48 -4.23 14.53
CA PRO A 315 -13.21 -3.63 15.65
C PRO A 315 -12.35 -3.43 16.90
N ARG A 316 -11.33 -4.26 17.14
CA ARG A 316 -10.48 -4.18 18.34
C ARG A 316 -9.04 -3.78 18.06
N VAL A 317 -8.68 -3.54 16.80
CA VAL A 317 -7.27 -3.37 16.39
C VAL A 317 -7.09 -2.03 15.70
N TYR A 318 -6.24 -1.21 16.29
CA TYR A 318 -5.81 0.08 15.75
C TYR A 318 -4.33 0.02 15.48
N ALA A 319 -3.88 0.53 14.34
CA ALA A 319 -2.45 0.60 14.05
C ALA A 319 -2.07 1.82 13.22
N ARG A 320 -0.78 2.13 13.20
CA ARG A 320 -0.18 3.12 12.30
C ARG A 320 1.28 2.79 12.02
N LEU A 321 1.72 3.06 10.80
CA LEU A 321 3.12 2.95 10.40
C LEU A 321 3.81 4.29 10.62
N MET A 322 4.90 4.27 11.39
CA MET A 322 5.75 5.43 11.64
C MET A 322 7.07 5.22 10.90
N THR A 323 7.41 6.11 9.97
CA THR A 323 8.71 6.11 9.30
C THR A 323 9.49 7.33 9.77
N LYS A 324 10.72 7.16 10.27
CA LYS A 324 11.58 8.29 10.67
C LYS A 324 12.50 8.75 9.53
N GLY A 325 12.95 7.80 8.71
CA GLY A 325 13.81 8.05 7.56
C GLY A 325 13.11 7.76 6.23
N THR A 326 13.93 7.53 5.22
CA THR A 326 13.58 7.15 3.85
C THR A 326 13.08 5.70 3.75
N TYR A 327 12.84 5.21 2.54
CA TYR A 327 12.40 3.83 2.29
C TYR A 327 13.43 2.75 2.69
N ALA A 328 14.70 3.12 2.91
CA ALA A 328 15.74 2.18 3.34
C ALA A 328 15.87 2.13 4.87
N ASP A 329 15.22 3.06 5.59
CA ASP A 329 15.34 3.18 7.03
C ASP A 329 14.29 2.33 7.74
N PRO A 330 14.61 1.76 8.91
CA PRO A 330 13.64 1.03 9.70
C PRO A 330 12.39 1.88 10.03
N GLY A 331 11.23 1.24 9.92
CA GLY A 331 9.96 1.77 10.39
C GLY A 331 9.59 1.24 11.78
N GLU A 332 8.53 1.81 12.34
CA GLU A 332 7.89 1.31 13.56
C GLU A 332 6.38 1.18 13.31
N LEU A 333 5.86 -0.04 13.42
CA LEU A 333 4.43 -0.30 13.42
C LEU A 333 3.92 -0.24 14.87
N GLN A 334 3.07 0.76 15.15
CA GLN A 334 2.42 0.90 16.46
C GLN A 334 1.04 0.26 16.40
N ILE A 335 0.69 -0.55 17.41
CA ILE A 335 -0.56 -1.30 17.43
C ILE A 335 -1.19 -1.21 18.81
N ARG A 336 -2.49 -0.96 18.86
CA ARG A 336 -3.33 -1.13 20.03
C ARG A 336 -4.38 -2.20 19.78
N VAL A 337 -4.43 -3.19 20.67
CA VAL A 337 -5.50 -4.19 20.74
C VAL A 337 -6.35 -3.86 21.96
N THR A 338 -7.63 -3.54 21.75
CA THR A 338 -8.56 -3.20 22.84
C THR A 338 -9.25 -4.44 23.41
N VAL A 339 -9.71 -4.32 24.66
CA VAL A 339 -10.55 -5.35 25.31
C VAL A 339 -11.97 -5.37 24.76
N GLU A 340 -12.50 -4.22 24.37
CA GLU A 340 -13.86 -4.07 23.85
C GLU A 340 -13.84 -3.52 22.41
N ALA A 341 -14.75 -4.02 21.56
CA ALA A 341 -15.09 -3.34 20.31
C ALA A 341 -15.84 -2.04 20.62
N PRO A 342 -15.60 -0.93 19.90
CA PRO A 342 -16.30 0.33 20.08
C PRO A 342 -17.80 0.15 20.11
N VAL A 343 -18.44 0.87 21.04
CA VAL A 343 -19.88 0.79 21.34
C VAL A 343 -20.77 0.95 20.09
N GLY A 344 -20.30 1.65 19.05
CA GLY A 344 -21.03 1.85 17.78
C GLY A 344 -21.12 0.66 16.82
N LEU A 345 -20.41 -0.47 17.08
CA LEU A 345 -20.53 -1.71 16.28
C LEU A 345 -21.36 -2.80 16.97
N ARG A 346 -21.76 -2.60 18.24
CA ARG A 346 -22.55 -3.59 18.99
C ARG A 346 -23.99 -3.72 18.45
N ASP A 347 -24.51 -2.69 17.79
CA ASP A 347 -25.93 -2.63 17.39
C ASP A 347 -26.27 -3.27 16.03
N ARG A 348 -25.31 -3.74 15.23
CA ARG A 348 -25.61 -4.24 13.86
C ARG A 348 -25.40 -5.74 13.61
N HIS A 349 -24.83 -6.50 14.54
CA HIS A 349 -24.60 -7.94 14.34
C HIS A 349 -24.81 -8.80 15.60
N LEU A 350 -25.65 -8.36 16.54
CA LEU A 350 -26.36 -9.32 17.40
C LEU A 350 -27.49 -9.95 16.57
N VAL A 351 -27.10 -10.81 15.62
CA VAL A 351 -28.00 -11.84 15.10
C VAL A 351 -28.41 -12.65 16.32
N ALA A 352 -29.71 -12.73 16.57
CA ALA A 352 -30.31 -13.57 17.57
C ALA A 352 -29.85 -15.02 17.34
N THR A 353 -28.80 -15.43 18.05
CA THR A 353 -28.44 -16.83 18.23
C THR A 353 -29.26 -17.36 19.40
N THR A 354 -30.57 -17.46 19.19
CA THR A 354 -31.49 -18.08 20.15
C THR A 354 -31.18 -19.57 20.39
N ASP A 355 -30.31 -20.18 19.57
CA ASP A 355 -29.86 -21.57 19.71
C ASP A 355 -28.59 -21.77 20.55
N LEU A 356 -28.04 -20.72 21.18
CA LEU A 356 -26.90 -20.82 22.11
C LEU A 356 -27.26 -20.64 23.59
N ALA A 357 -28.55 -20.78 23.93
CA ALA A 357 -29.10 -20.57 25.27
C ALA A 357 -28.60 -21.55 26.37
N GLY A 358 -27.61 -22.40 26.09
CA GLY A 358 -27.00 -23.32 27.05
C GLY A 358 -25.51 -23.10 27.34
N LEU A 359 -24.83 -22.22 26.60
CA LEU A 359 -23.43 -21.89 26.85
C LEU A 359 -23.34 -20.62 27.69
N ASN A 360 -22.95 -20.79 28.95
CA ASN A 360 -22.75 -19.70 29.90
C ASN A 360 -21.53 -18.83 29.48
N LEU A 361 -21.75 -17.95 28.50
CA LEU A 361 -20.77 -17.01 27.96
C LEU A 361 -20.38 -15.92 28.97
N ALA A 362 -21.08 -15.80 30.10
CA ALA A 362 -20.77 -14.85 31.17
C ALA A 362 -19.44 -15.14 31.90
N GLY A 363 -18.84 -16.33 31.69
CA GLY A 363 -17.53 -16.70 32.23
C GLY A 363 -16.37 -16.64 31.21
N LEU A 364 -16.64 -16.35 29.94
CA LEU A 364 -15.59 -16.18 28.94
C LEU A 364 -15.09 -14.75 29.01
N ASP A 365 -13.91 -14.57 29.59
CA ASP A 365 -13.20 -13.29 29.60
C ASP A 365 -12.72 -12.95 28.18
N LEU A 366 -13.65 -12.47 27.35
CA LEU A 366 -13.39 -11.98 25.99
C LEU A 366 -12.37 -10.82 25.99
N ALA A 367 -12.16 -10.17 27.14
CA ALA A 367 -11.14 -9.16 27.35
C ALA A 367 -9.72 -9.74 27.47
N ALA A 368 -9.56 -11.06 27.61
CA ALA A 368 -8.26 -11.74 27.67
C ALA A 368 -7.95 -12.61 26.44
N MET A 369 -8.82 -12.60 25.41
CA MET A 369 -8.60 -13.41 24.21
C MET A 369 -7.66 -12.69 23.22
N PRO A 370 -6.67 -13.41 22.66
CA PRO A 370 -5.86 -12.89 21.57
C PRO A 370 -6.72 -12.51 20.35
N VAL A 371 -6.33 -11.44 19.67
CA VAL A 371 -6.93 -11.01 18.40
C VAL A 371 -5.92 -11.23 17.28
N LYS A 372 -6.41 -11.75 16.15
CA LYS A 372 -5.61 -11.94 14.95
C LYS A 372 -5.34 -10.59 14.27
N VAL A 373 -4.08 -10.28 14.02
CA VAL A 373 -3.62 -9.02 13.39
C VAL A 373 -2.78 -9.33 12.15
N PRO A 374 -3.17 -8.88 10.94
CA PRO A 374 -2.53 -9.26 9.68
C PRO A 374 -1.25 -8.47 9.38
N LEU A 375 -0.25 -8.52 10.26
CA LEU A 375 0.92 -7.63 10.24
C LEU A 375 1.65 -7.58 8.89
N ALA A 376 1.96 -8.73 8.30
CA ALA A 376 2.74 -8.81 7.07
C ALA A 376 1.93 -8.49 5.81
N GLY A 377 0.59 -8.42 5.94
CA GLY A 377 -0.33 -8.04 4.86
C GLY A 377 -0.74 -6.57 4.87
N LEU A 378 -0.16 -5.75 5.75
CA LEU A 378 -0.38 -4.31 5.77
C LEU A 378 0.55 -3.60 4.79
N VAL A 379 0.01 -2.57 4.14
CA VAL A 379 0.74 -1.60 3.35
C VAL A 379 0.50 -0.20 3.92
N GLY A 380 1.57 0.59 4.02
CA GLY A 380 1.50 2.03 4.14
C GLY A 380 1.20 2.65 2.78
N ASP A 381 0.01 3.21 2.63
CA ASP A 381 -0.44 3.98 1.49
C ASP A 381 -0.24 5.48 1.74
N PRO A 382 0.52 6.19 0.90
CA PRO A 382 0.85 7.59 1.13
C PRO A 382 -0.29 8.56 0.78
N GLN A 383 -1.38 8.08 0.16
CA GLN A 383 -2.47 8.91 -0.40
C GLN A 383 -2.01 9.93 -1.46
N ASP A 384 -0.78 9.78 -1.94
CA ASP A 384 -0.16 10.60 -2.96
C ASP A 384 0.51 9.65 -3.96
N SER A 385 0.10 9.73 -5.24
CA SER A 385 0.63 8.84 -6.27
C SER A 385 2.10 9.10 -6.59
N SER A 386 2.67 10.26 -6.23
CA SER A 386 4.09 10.55 -6.39
C SER A 386 4.98 9.89 -5.32
N VAL A 387 4.37 9.51 -4.19
CA VAL A 387 5.07 8.90 -3.06
C VAL A 387 4.97 7.37 -3.14
N GLN A 388 6.04 6.72 -2.68
CA GLN A 388 6.15 5.27 -2.73
C GLN A 388 5.34 4.62 -1.59
N PRO A 389 4.43 3.68 -1.89
CA PRO A 389 3.81 2.86 -0.87
C PRO A 389 4.82 1.87 -0.31
N LEU A 390 4.62 1.49 0.95
CA LEU A 390 5.54 0.64 1.70
C LEU A 390 4.82 -0.60 2.21
N SER A 391 5.33 -1.79 1.90
CA SER A 391 5.02 -2.98 2.69
C SER A 391 6.04 -3.11 3.82
N MET A 392 5.84 -4.08 4.71
CA MET A 392 6.66 -4.17 5.92
C MET A 392 6.85 -5.61 6.40
N SER A 393 8.05 -5.91 6.88
CA SER A 393 8.40 -7.14 7.60
C SER A 393 8.85 -6.80 9.01
N PRO A 394 8.23 -7.37 10.06
CA PRO A 394 8.69 -7.22 11.43
C PRO A 394 10.16 -7.64 11.61
N LYS A 395 10.95 -6.80 12.29
CA LYS A 395 12.34 -7.11 12.66
C LYS A 395 12.44 -7.43 14.17
N PRO A 396 13.45 -8.20 14.61
CA PRO A 396 13.78 -8.32 16.02
C PRO A 396 14.04 -6.94 16.64
N GLU A 397 13.79 -6.79 17.95
CA GLU A 397 14.31 -5.61 18.67
C GLU A 397 15.84 -5.73 18.71
N ASP A 398 16.54 -4.81 18.06
CA ASP A 398 17.99 -4.73 18.14
C ASP A 398 18.34 -4.31 19.57
N LYS A 399 18.91 -5.23 20.35
CA LYS A 399 19.30 -4.93 21.73
C LYS A 399 20.55 -4.04 21.83
N ASP A 400 21.24 -3.82 20.70
CA ASP A 400 22.60 -3.27 20.68
C ASP A 400 22.85 -2.18 19.60
N GLU A 401 21.81 -1.65 18.94
CA GLU A 401 21.98 -0.60 17.90
C GLU A 401 22.47 0.76 18.45
N ASP A 402 22.51 0.95 19.77
CA ASP A 402 23.14 2.12 20.39
C ASP A 402 24.69 2.06 20.40
N GLU A 403 25.30 0.88 20.17
CA GLU A 403 26.78 0.72 20.13
C GLU A 403 27.34 0.30 18.77
N SER A 404 26.57 -0.42 17.94
CA SER A 404 27.01 -0.77 16.59
C SER A 404 26.57 0.32 15.62
N GLY A 405 27.42 1.35 15.49
CA GLY A 405 27.25 2.48 14.58
C GLY A 405 26.58 2.03 13.28
N SER A 406 25.32 2.43 13.16
CA SER A 406 24.42 2.03 12.10
C SER A 406 25.16 1.94 10.77
N GLY A 407 25.30 0.72 10.26
CA GLY A 407 25.45 0.46 8.83
C GLY A 407 24.18 0.85 8.06
N SER A 408 23.50 1.94 8.49
CA SER A 408 22.90 2.88 7.58
C SER A 408 23.84 2.95 6.39
N LEU A 409 23.38 2.48 5.24
CA LEU A 409 23.84 3.01 3.99
C LEU A 409 23.54 4.53 4.06
N GLN A 410 24.38 5.28 4.78
CA GLN A 410 24.81 6.55 4.25
C GLN A 410 25.32 6.15 2.87
N ILE A 411 24.48 6.33 1.87
CA ILE A 411 24.93 6.63 0.52
C ILE A 411 25.76 7.88 0.72
N GLN A 412 27.00 7.68 1.16
CA GLN A 412 28.00 8.70 1.25
C GLN A 412 28.21 9.03 -0.20
N GLU A 413 27.81 10.23 -0.60
CA GLU A 413 28.19 10.87 -1.86
C GLU A 413 29.73 11.07 -1.91
N ARG A 414 30.51 10.05 -1.55
CA ARG A 414 31.95 10.01 -1.80
C ARG A 414 32.07 9.67 -3.27
N GLY A 415 32.43 10.70 -4.05
CA GLY A 415 32.67 10.62 -5.48
C GLY A 415 33.42 9.35 -5.87
N PHE A 416 32.66 8.39 -6.40
CA PHE A 416 33.20 7.22 -7.06
C PHE A 416 33.25 7.55 -8.55
N SER A 417 34.46 7.71 -9.08
CA SER A 417 34.69 7.77 -10.51
C SER A 417 34.33 6.40 -11.09
N GLY A 418 33.08 6.26 -11.55
CA GLY A 418 32.62 5.03 -12.21
C GLY A 418 33.46 4.69 -13.45
N PRO A 419 33.42 3.43 -13.91
CA PRO A 419 34.06 3.04 -15.16
C PRO A 419 33.54 3.90 -16.31
N GLN A 420 34.47 4.46 -17.08
CA GLN A 420 34.17 5.29 -18.25
C GLN A 420 33.18 4.55 -19.18
N PRO A 421 32.12 5.21 -19.64
CA PRO A 421 31.24 4.61 -20.64
C PRO A 421 32.07 4.22 -21.88
N PRO A 422 31.78 3.07 -22.52
CA PRO A 422 32.46 2.70 -23.76
C PRO A 422 32.24 3.80 -24.80
N ALA A 423 33.32 4.13 -25.51
CA ALA A 423 33.30 5.13 -26.57
C ALA A 423 32.16 4.86 -27.57
N PRO A 424 31.48 5.90 -28.05
CA PRO A 424 30.41 5.73 -29.03
C PRO A 424 30.96 4.98 -30.26
N LEU A 425 30.26 3.91 -30.64
CA LEU A 425 30.47 3.22 -31.91
C LEU A 425 30.28 4.24 -33.03
N ASN A 426 31.38 4.56 -33.71
CA ASN A 426 31.34 5.30 -34.96
C ASN A 426 30.44 4.56 -35.95
N GLN A 427 29.33 5.18 -36.33
CA GLN A 427 28.53 4.75 -37.47
C GLN A 427 29.36 4.99 -38.74
N VAL A 428 29.56 3.92 -39.51
CA VAL A 428 29.98 3.97 -40.92
C VAL A 428 28.76 3.74 -41.77
#